data_AF-A0A3C0M7B6-F1
#
_entry.id   AF-A0A3C0M7B6-F1
#
_cell.length_a   1.000
_cell.length_b   1.000
_cell.length_c   1.000
_cell.angle_alpha   90.00
_cell.angle_beta   90.00
_cell.angle_gamma   90.00
#
_symmetry.space_group_name_H-M   'P 1'
#
loop_
_entity.id
_entity.type
_entity.pdbx_description
1 polymer ?
#
loop_
_entity_poly.entity_id
_entity_poly.type
_entity_poly.pdbx_seq_one_letter_code
_entity_poly.pdbx_strand_id
1 'polypeptide(L)'
;MGAHGFKLLAGVETLEGDGTTGFATPLATLHKFQGTADAFLTTPVNGIVDAYGTLSYETKVDTGIGLTAVSAAVTYHDFETERGSTSLGSEWDVEVTGRFGDRWTAGVKYASLDGDGPIADRDKIWVSVGFTY
;
A
#
# COMPACT_ATOMS: atom_id res chain seq x y z
N MET A 1 24.64 -13.70 2.87
CA MET A 1 24.74 -12.37 2.24
C MET A 1 23.52 -11.56 2.68
N GLY A 2 23.72 -10.54 3.52
CA GLY A 2 22.63 -9.77 4.14
C GLY A 2 22.07 -8.73 3.18
N ALA A 3 20.75 -8.66 3.06
CA ALA A 3 20.09 -7.64 2.25
C ALA A 3 20.27 -6.27 2.92
N HIS A 4 21.19 -5.48 2.39
CA HIS A 4 21.22 -4.03 2.55
C HIS A 4 20.95 -3.47 1.17
N GLY A 5 19.86 -2.74 0.98
CA GLY A 5 19.59 -2.26 -0.36
C GLY A 5 18.37 -1.38 -0.48
N PHE A 6 18.51 -0.37 -1.33
CA PHE A 6 17.40 0.34 -1.90
C PHE A 6 16.77 -0.51 -3.00
N LYS A 7 15.44 -0.46 -3.10
CA LYS A 7 14.69 -0.98 -4.23
C LYS A 7 13.74 0.11 -4.70
N LEU A 8 13.72 0.32 -6.00
CA LEU A 8 12.75 1.17 -6.69
C LEU A 8 11.84 0.25 -7.49
N LEU A 9 10.54 0.47 -7.38
CA LEU A 9 9.51 -0.22 -8.14
C LEU A 9 8.53 0.82 -8.66
N ALA A 10 8.00 0.61 -9.87
CA ALA A 10 6.89 1.36 -10.39
C ALA A 10 6.00 0.40 -11.17
N GLY A 11 4.70 0.72 -11.23
CA GLY A 11 3.72 -0.13 -11.87
C GLY A 11 2.47 0.63 -12.23
N VAL A 12 1.65 -0.01 -13.06
CA VAL A 12 0.27 0.39 -13.33
C VAL A 12 -0.61 -0.82 -13.11
N GLU A 13 -1.66 -0.67 -12.33
CA GLU A 13 -2.69 -1.67 -12.11
C GLU A 13 -4.02 -1.18 -12.66
N THR A 14 -4.80 -2.09 -13.25
CA THR A 14 -6.13 -1.77 -13.78
C THR A 14 -7.12 -2.82 -13.33
N LEU A 15 -8.21 -2.37 -12.70
CA LEU A 15 -9.39 -3.18 -12.43
C LEU A 15 -10.55 -2.62 -13.25
N GLU A 16 -11.00 -3.37 -14.25
CA GLU A 16 -12.00 -2.90 -15.23
C GLU A 16 -13.41 -2.74 -14.62
N GLY A 17 -14.24 -1.93 -15.30
CA GLY A 17 -15.67 -1.85 -15.04
C GLY A 17 -16.47 -1.62 -16.33
N ASP A 18 -17.69 -2.14 -16.41
CA ASP A 18 -18.52 -2.07 -17.61
C ASP A 18 -19.54 -0.90 -17.60
N GLY A 19 -19.47 -0.02 -16.59
CA GLY A 19 -20.42 1.05 -16.31
C GLY A 19 -21.62 0.62 -15.46
N THR A 20 -21.77 -0.69 -15.21
CA THR A 20 -22.81 -1.27 -14.34
C THR A 20 -22.20 -2.06 -13.19
N THR A 21 -21.08 -2.74 -13.44
CA THR A 21 -20.37 -3.59 -12.49
C THR A 21 -18.86 -3.34 -12.59
N GLY A 22 -18.20 -3.16 -11.45
CA GLY A 22 -16.75 -3.16 -11.34
C GLY A 22 -16.21 -4.55 -10.98
N PHE A 23 -14.96 -4.86 -11.37
CA PHE A 23 -14.30 -6.10 -10.99
C PHE A 23 -14.24 -6.25 -9.46
N ALA A 24 -14.65 -7.39 -8.91
CA ALA A 24 -14.74 -7.59 -7.47
C ALA A 24 -14.02 -8.84 -7.01
N THR A 25 -13.36 -8.76 -5.85
CA THR A 25 -12.70 -9.87 -5.15
C THR A 25 -13.28 -9.99 -3.74
N PRO A 26 -14.46 -10.62 -3.55
CA PRO A 26 -15.26 -10.51 -2.32
C PRO A 26 -14.58 -10.95 -1.01
N LEU A 27 -13.52 -11.75 -1.11
CA LEU A 27 -12.75 -12.26 0.04
C LEU A 27 -11.36 -11.62 0.16
N ALA A 28 -10.98 -10.72 -0.74
CA ALA A 28 -9.71 -10.02 -0.69
C ALA A 28 -9.88 -8.68 0.04
N THR A 29 -8.86 -8.28 0.78
CA THR A 29 -8.89 -7.02 1.51
C THR A 29 -8.57 -5.82 0.63
N LEU A 30 -8.16 -6.02 -0.63
CA LEU A 30 -7.56 -5.02 -1.53
C LEU A 30 -6.48 -4.15 -0.87
N HIS A 31 -6.10 -4.37 0.38
CA HIS A 31 -5.23 -3.49 1.17
C HIS A 31 -3.79 -3.36 0.62
N LYS A 32 -3.42 -4.23 -0.31
CA LYS A 32 -2.13 -4.17 -1.02
C LYS A 32 -2.25 -3.52 -2.41
N PHE A 33 -3.47 -3.38 -2.91
CA PHE A 33 -3.82 -3.04 -4.28
C PHE A 33 -4.71 -1.80 -4.23
N GLN A 34 -4.38 -0.72 -4.94
CA GLN A 34 -5.13 0.55 -4.83
C GLN A 34 -4.96 1.26 -3.47
N GLY A 35 -3.74 1.24 -2.93
CA GLY A 35 -3.38 1.96 -1.69
C GLY A 35 -3.72 1.27 -0.37
N THR A 36 -3.23 1.83 0.74
CA THR A 36 -3.46 1.34 2.11
C THR A 36 -4.44 2.19 2.92
N ALA A 37 -5.02 3.25 2.34
CA ALA A 37 -6.15 3.98 2.93
C ALA A 37 -7.48 3.20 2.88
N ASP A 38 -7.52 2.07 2.16
CA ASP A 38 -8.71 1.25 1.89
C ASP A 38 -9.86 2.05 1.25
N ALA A 39 -9.52 2.95 0.35
CA ALA A 39 -10.50 3.79 -0.32
C ALA A 39 -11.29 3.05 -1.42
N PHE A 40 -10.66 2.05 -2.03
CA PHE A 40 -11.14 1.32 -3.19
C PHE A 40 -11.40 -0.16 -2.89
N LEU A 41 -11.93 -0.48 -1.69
CA LEU A 41 -12.35 -1.84 -1.32
C LEU A 41 -13.47 -2.41 -2.21
N THR A 42 -14.14 -1.54 -2.96
CA THR A 42 -15.07 -1.91 -4.02
C THR A 42 -14.68 -1.12 -5.25
N THR A 43 -14.32 -1.82 -6.31
CA THR A 43 -13.97 -1.20 -7.60
C THR A 43 -15.17 -0.40 -8.12
N PRO A 44 -14.96 0.86 -8.55
CA PRO A 44 -16.01 1.65 -9.17
C PRO A 44 -16.61 0.96 -10.40
N VAL A 45 -17.87 1.26 -10.74
CA VAL A 45 -18.52 0.70 -11.94
C VAL A 45 -17.82 1.10 -13.24
N ASN A 46 -17.06 2.19 -13.22
CA ASN A 46 -16.25 2.67 -14.33
C ASN A 46 -14.81 2.11 -14.30
N GLY A 47 -14.53 1.15 -13.42
CA GLY A 47 -13.19 0.63 -13.18
C GLY A 47 -12.27 1.67 -12.52
N ILE A 48 -11.03 1.25 -12.29
CA ILE A 48 -9.96 2.09 -11.73
C ILE A 48 -8.62 1.72 -12.35
N VAL A 49 -7.80 2.74 -12.56
CA VAL A 49 -6.37 2.63 -12.90
C VAL A 49 -5.58 3.25 -11.75
N ASP A 50 -4.56 2.54 -11.29
CA ASP A 50 -3.60 2.97 -10.26
C ASP A 50 -2.20 2.95 -10.86
N ALA A 51 -1.63 4.13 -11.08
CA ALA A 51 -0.23 4.29 -11.41
C ALA A 51 0.55 4.60 -10.13
N TYR A 52 1.56 3.79 -9.82
CA TYR A 52 2.28 3.92 -8.56
C TYR A 52 3.79 3.76 -8.68
N GLY A 53 4.49 4.33 -7.70
CA GLY A 53 5.93 4.23 -7.54
C GLY A 53 6.30 4.01 -6.08
N THR A 54 7.15 3.01 -5.82
CA THR A 54 7.61 2.63 -4.48
C THR A 54 9.11 2.77 -4.37
N LEU A 55 9.57 3.50 -3.36
CA LEU A 55 10.94 3.46 -2.87
C LEU A 55 10.98 2.70 -1.56
N SER A 56 11.82 1.67 -1.47
CA SER A 56 11.99 0.91 -0.24
C SER A 56 13.45 0.70 0.10
N TYR A 57 13.71 0.51 1.39
CA TYR A 57 15.02 0.22 1.95
C TYR A 57 14.90 -0.85 3.02
N GLU A 58 15.76 -1.86 2.95
CA GLU A 58 15.90 -2.88 4.00
C GLU A 58 17.35 -2.92 4.46
N THR A 59 17.53 -3.06 5.77
CA THR A 59 18.86 -3.24 6.37
C THR A 59 18.79 -4.18 7.57
N LYS A 60 19.85 -4.97 7.75
CA LYS A 60 20.08 -5.67 9.00
C LYS A 60 20.70 -4.72 10.01
N VAL A 61 20.21 -4.78 11.23
CA VAL A 61 20.75 -4.03 12.37
C VAL A 61 21.04 -5.01 13.48
N ASP A 62 22.06 -4.74 14.29
CA ASP A 62 22.29 -5.48 15.52
C ASP A 62 22.24 -4.47 16.64
N THR A 63 21.06 -4.36 17.24
CA THR A 63 20.85 -3.46 18.38
C THR A 63 20.81 -4.32 19.64
N GLY A 64 21.41 -3.85 20.73
CA GLY A 64 21.40 -4.55 22.02
C GLY A 64 20.00 -4.79 22.63
N ILE A 65 18.93 -4.39 21.94
CA ILE A 65 17.52 -4.61 22.29
C ILE A 65 16.87 -5.71 21.43
N GLY A 66 17.63 -6.44 20.61
CA GLY A 66 17.15 -7.60 19.87
C GLY A 66 16.47 -7.30 18.53
N LEU A 67 16.45 -6.04 18.07
CA LEU A 67 16.05 -5.69 16.70
C LEU A 67 17.17 -6.12 15.74
N THR A 68 16.82 -6.97 14.78
CA THR A 68 17.74 -7.66 13.85
C THR A 68 17.64 -7.14 12.42
N ALA A 69 16.50 -6.54 12.04
CA ALA A 69 16.33 -5.91 10.73
C ALA A 69 15.24 -4.82 10.77
N VAL A 70 15.39 -3.84 9.90
CA VAL A 70 14.39 -2.79 9.65
C VAL A 70 14.16 -2.67 8.15
N SER A 71 12.90 -2.57 7.75
CA SER A 71 12.50 -2.18 6.40
C SER A 71 11.59 -0.97 6.45
N ALA A 72 11.79 -0.05 5.52
CA ALA A 72 10.91 1.10 5.30
C ALA A 72 10.53 1.17 3.81
N ALA A 73 9.31 1.61 3.52
CA ALA A 73 8.83 1.86 2.18
C ALA A 73 7.98 3.12 2.15
N VAL A 74 8.07 3.85 1.03
CA VAL A 74 7.15 4.91 0.67
C VAL A 74 6.62 4.61 -0.72
N THR A 75 5.30 4.68 -0.88
CA THR A 75 4.62 4.52 -2.16
C THR A 75 3.76 5.75 -2.43
N TYR A 76 3.80 6.20 -3.67
CA TYR A 76 2.85 7.19 -4.18
C TYR A 76 1.94 6.52 -5.20
N HIS A 77 0.65 6.83 -5.14
CA HIS A 77 -0.39 6.37 -6.05
C HIS A 77 -1.08 7.56 -6.71
N ASP A 78 -1.42 7.40 -7.98
CA ASP A 78 -2.27 8.30 -8.76
C ASP A 78 -3.44 7.49 -9.33
N PHE A 79 -4.67 7.87 -8.97
CA PHE A 79 -5.87 7.11 -9.27
C PHE A 79 -6.75 7.83 -10.29
N GLU A 80 -7.21 7.08 -11.30
CA GLU A 80 -8.22 7.56 -12.25
C GLU A 80 -9.25 6.48 -12.58
N THR A 81 -10.42 6.86 -13.09
CA THR A 81 -11.38 5.90 -13.63
C THR A 81 -10.85 5.28 -14.91
N GLU A 82 -10.96 3.96 -15.05
CA GLU A 82 -10.58 3.26 -16.30
C GLU A 82 -11.43 3.76 -17.47
N ARG A 83 -12.75 3.84 -17.27
CA ARG A 83 -13.65 4.50 -18.21
C ARG A 83 -13.69 6.00 -17.96
N GLY A 84 -13.22 6.76 -18.95
CA GLY A 84 -13.39 8.20 -19.00
C GLY A 84 -12.31 9.03 -18.29
N SER A 85 -11.25 8.39 -17.76
CA SER A 85 -10.02 9.05 -17.27
C SER A 85 -10.29 10.22 -16.32
N THR A 86 -11.23 10.02 -15.38
CA THR A 86 -11.55 11.03 -14.37
C THR A 86 -10.68 10.80 -13.15
N SER A 87 -10.01 11.84 -12.66
CA SER A 87 -9.21 11.77 -11.42
C SER A 87 -10.07 11.28 -10.25
N LEU A 88 -9.52 10.34 -9.50
CA LEU A 88 -10.05 9.84 -8.23
C LEU A 88 -9.18 10.28 -7.04
N GLY A 89 -8.08 10.98 -7.29
CA GLY A 89 -7.18 11.53 -6.29
C GLY A 89 -5.83 10.83 -6.25
N SER A 90 -5.04 11.14 -5.23
CA SER A 90 -3.69 10.60 -5.04
C SER A 90 -3.42 10.22 -3.59
N GLU A 91 -2.58 9.21 -3.39
CA GLU A 91 -2.29 8.67 -2.06
C GLU A 91 -0.80 8.52 -1.80
N TRP A 92 -0.39 8.91 -0.59
CA TRP A 92 0.92 8.61 -0.03
C TRP A 92 0.81 7.53 1.03
N ASP A 93 1.56 6.46 0.82
CA ASP A 93 1.72 5.35 1.76
C ASP A 93 3.13 5.34 2.34
N VAL A 94 3.22 5.16 3.66
CA VAL A 94 4.47 4.99 4.39
C VAL A 94 4.38 3.76 5.28
N GLU A 95 5.33 2.83 5.13
CA GLU A 95 5.42 1.63 5.95
C GLU A 95 6.79 1.51 6.61
N VAL A 96 6.80 1.13 7.90
CA VAL A 96 8.01 0.73 8.61
C VAL A 96 7.76 -0.57 9.34
N THR A 97 8.64 -1.57 9.15
CA THR A 97 8.59 -2.86 9.83
C THR A 97 9.94 -3.19 10.47
N GLY A 98 9.91 -3.61 11.73
CA GLY A 98 11.04 -4.12 12.48
C GLY A 98 10.93 -5.64 12.71
N ARG A 99 12.05 -6.35 12.61
CA ARG A 99 12.18 -7.77 13.00
C ARG A 99 12.98 -7.88 14.29
N PHE A 100 12.49 -8.66 15.24
CA PHE A 100 13.10 -8.87 16.55
C PHE A 100 13.43 -10.34 16.76
N GLY A 101 14.73 -10.64 16.85
CA GLY A 101 15.24 -12.01 16.77
C GLY A 101 14.76 -12.71 15.49
N ASP A 102 14.45 -14.00 15.61
CA ASP A 102 13.98 -14.85 14.50
C ASP A 102 12.45 -15.06 14.50
N ARG A 103 11.74 -14.50 15.49
CA ARG A 103 10.35 -14.90 15.78
C ARG A 103 9.34 -13.78 15.79
N TRP A 104 9.75 -12.53 15.99
CA TRP A 104 8.82 -11.42 16.16
C TRP A 104 8.97 -10.38 15.05
N THR A 105 7.84 -9.86 14.59
CA THR A 105 7.77 -8.69 13.71
C THR A 105 6.80 -7.68 14.28
N ALA A 106 7.08 -6.39 14.10
CA ALA A 106 6.13 -5.33 14.38
C ALA A 106 6.22 -4.29 13.28
N GLY A 107 5.08 -3.73 12.87
CA GLY A 107 5.02 -2.78 11.79
C GLY A 107 3.99 -1.69 12.04
N VAL A 108 4.23 -0.56 11.40
CA VAL A 108 3.29 0.56 11.31
C VAL A 108 3.16 0.97 9.85
N LYS A 109 1.94 1.29 9.44
CA LYS A 109 1.67 1.93 8.15
C LYS A 109 0.85 3.18 8.35
N TYR A 110 1.08 4.17 7.51
CA TYR A 110 0.28 5.38 7.41
C TYR A 110 -0.07 5.63 5.95
N ALA A 111 -1.32 5.96 5.70
CA ALA A 111 -1.85 6.34 4.39
C ALA A 111 -2.49 7.72 4.49
N SER A 112 -2.24 8.57 3.50
CA SER A 112 -2.86 9.88 3.32
C SER A 112 -3.36 9.98 1.89
N LEU A 113 -4.67 9.88 1.72
CA LEU A 113 -5.38 10.04 0.45
C LEU A 113 -5.98 11.44 0.37
N ASP A 114 -5.60 12.17 -0.69
CA ASP A 114 -6.25 13.39 -1.16
C ASP A 114 -7.22 12.98 -2.27
N GLY A 115 -8.52 13.00 -1.98
CA GLY A 115 -9.54 12.41 -2.85
C GLY A 115 -10.12 13.42 -3.84
N ASP A 116 -10.35 12.99 -5.08
CA ASP A 116 -11.04 13.80 -6.09
C ASP A 116 -12.45 13.28 -6.42
N GLY A 117 -13.31 14.19 -6.86
CA GLY A 117 -14.65 13.87 -7.32
C GLY A 117 -15.51 13.22 -6.23
N PRO A 118 -15.93 11.95 -6.37
CA PRO A 118 -16.73 11.26 -5.35
C PRO A 118 -15.89 10.67 -4.21
N ILE A 119 -14.55 10.71 -4.30
CA ILE A 119 -13.65 10.16 -3.28
C ILE A 119 -13.35 11.24 -2.25
N ALA A 120 -13.57 10.92 -0.98
CA ALA A 120 -13.24 11.81 0.13
C ALA A 120 -11.83 11.57 0.65
N ASP A 121 -11.22 12.61 1.18
CA ASP A 121 -9.92 12.54 1.86
C ASP A 121 -9.93 11.52 3.00
N ARG A 122 -8.82 10.78 3.15
CA ARG A 122 -8.67 9.75 4.19
C ARG A 122 -7.25 9.69 4.72
N ASP A 123 -7.15 9.76 6.05
CA ASP A 123 -5.96 9.38 6.79
C ASP A 123 -6.17 8.06 7.50
N LYS A 124 -5.23 7.12 7.37
CA LYS A 124 -5.33 5.81 8.01
C LYS A 124 -4.01 5.37 8.62
N ILE A 125 -4.06 4.82 9.83
CA ILE A 125 -2.90 4.21 10.50
C ILE A 125 -3.20 2.74 10.77
N TRP A 126 -2.21 1.90 10.47
CA TRP A 126 -2.23 0.48 10.76
C TRP A 126 -1.08 0.13 11.69
N VAL A 127 -1.35 -0.77 12.63
CA VAL A 127 -0.33 -1.35 13.51
C VAL A 127 -0.43 -2.85 13.42
N SER A 128 0.70 -3.52 13.23
CA SER A 128 0.77 -4.98 13.14
C SER A 128 1.83 -5.54 14.09
N VAL A 129 1.55 -6.73 14.61
CA VAL A 129 2.50 -7.55 15.37
C VAL A 129 2.36 -8.98 14.87
N GLY A 130 3.48 -9.62 14.57
CA GLY A 130 3.56 -11.00 14.10
C GLY A 130 4.48 -11.85 14.98
N PHE A 131 4.12 -13.13 15.12
CA PHE A 131 4.92 -14.13 15.80
C PHE A 131 4.99 -15.42 14.98
N THR A 132 6.19 -15.98 14.83
CA THR A 132 6.44 -17.25 14.14
C THR A 132 6.92 -18.30 15.15
N TYR A 133 6.26 -19.46 15.18
CA TYR A 133 6.52 -20.59 16.10
C TYR A 133 7.34 -21.71 15.46
#